data_AF-A0A522J5X0-F1
#
_entry.id   AF-A0A522J5X0-F1
#
_cell.length_a   1.000
_cell.length_b   1.000
_cell.length_c   1.000
_cell.angle_alpha   90.00
_cell.angle_beta   90.00
_cell.angle_gamma   90.00
#
_symmetry.space_group_name_H-M   'P 1'
#
loop_
_entity.id
_entity.type
_entity.pdbx_description
1 polymer ?
#
loop_
_entity_poly.entity_id
_entity_poly.type
_entity_poly.pdbx_seq_one_letter_code
_entity_poly.pdbx_strand_id
1 'polypeptide(L)'
;LSEAAQSNVVVELFPASMPNSSAPLQGRNIDGADIEITTYKPAPELLRCTAGGDAVTETLTSDLLKSNCPVTGQPDWGSLQIRYTGPRIDTEALLAYIVSLRQHNEFHEHCVEKMYCDIWNACRPTSLFVYARYTRRGGLDINPWRASGPVPVSQVRTPRQ
;
A
#
# COMPACT_ATOMS: atom_id res chain seq x y z
N LEU A 1 -16.86 17.24 7.44
CA LEU A 1 -16.26 16.00 6.91
C LEU A 1 -17.31 14.90 6.74
N SER A 2 -18.04 14.53 7.79
CA SER A 2 -19.08 13.49 7.72
C SER A 2 -20.18 13.75 6.67
N GLU A 3 -20.66 15.00 6.56
CA GLU A 3 -21.64 15.39 5.53
C GLU A 3 -21.12 15.14 4.11
N ALA A 4 -19.91 15.60 3.81
CA ALA A 4 -19.29 15.42 2.50
C ALA A 4 -19.01 13.95 2.16
N ALA A 5 -18.63 13.14 3.15
CA ALA A 5 -18.40 11.70 2.98
C ALA A 5 -19.69 10.86 3.03
N GLN A 6 -20.83 11.48 3.36
CA GLN A 6 -22.12 10.82 3.60
C GLN A 6 -22.03 9.63 4.58
N SER A 7 -21.09 9.70 5.53
CA SER A 7 -20.79 8.67 6.50
C SER A 7 -20.16 9.29 7.75
N ASN A 8 -20.19 8.59 8.89
CA ASN A 8 -19.60 9.11 10.11
C ASN A 8 -18.07 9.16 9.99
N VAL A 9 -17.50 10.36 10.08
CA VAL A 9 -16.05 10.59 10.09
C VAL A 9 -15.62 10.96 11.51
N VAL A 10 -14.67 10.20 12.05
CA VAL A 10 -14.02 10.51 13.33
C VAL A 10 -12.97 11.59 13.11
N VAL A 11 -12.96 12.59 14.00
CA VAL A 11 -11.99 13.69 14.00
C VAL A 11 -11.37 13.79 15.38
N GLU A 12 -10.06 13.67 15.44
CA GLU A 12 -9.26 13.89 16.65
C GLU A 12 -8.37 15.10 16.43
N LEU A 13 -8.35 16.02 17.41
CA LEU A 13 -7.54 17.24 17.36
C LEU A 13 -6.47 17.18 18.43
N PHE A 14 -5.21 17.32 18.01
CA PHE A 14 -4.05 17.27 18.89
C PHE A 14 -3.38 18.65 18.98
N PRO A 15 -2.89 19.07 20.17
CA PRO A 15 -2.11 20.28 20.32
C PRO A 15 -0.80 20.21 19.53
N ALA A 16 -0.33 21.33 18.97
CA ALA A 16 0.94 21.39 18.23
C ALA A 16 2.17 21.02 19.08
N SER A 17 2.06 21.12 20.41
CA SER A 17 3.09 20.72 21.38
C SER A 17 3.12 19.21 21.65
N MET A 18 2.19 18.43 21.11
CA MET A 18 2.16 16.98 21.32
C MET A 18 3.41 16.34 20.69
N PRO A 19 4.15 15.49 21.44
CA PRO A 19 5.28 14.76 20.89
C PRO A 19 4.87 13.90 19.70
N ASN A 20 5.61 13.98 18.61
CA ASN A 20 5.38 13.17 17.42
C ASN A 20 6.51 12.14 17.28
N SER A 21 6.15 10.91 16.90
CA SER A 21 7.11 9.86 16.54
C SER A 21 6.98 9.50 15.07
N SER A 22 8.09 9.00 14.51
CA SER A 22 8.13 8.46 13.15
C SER A 22 8.84 7.12 13.13
N ALA A 23 8.26 6.15 12.41
CA ALA A 23 8.84 4.82 12.25
C ALA A 23 8.48 4.22 10.88
N PRO A 24 9.35 3.40 10.26
CA PRO A 24 9.01 2.65 9.06
C PRO A 24 7.80 1.72 9.29
N LEU A 25 7.14 1.33 8.20
CA LEU A 25 6.12 0.28 8.26
C LEU A 25 6.76 -1.04 8.70
N GLN A 26 6.10 -1.75 9.61
CA GLN A 26 6.59 -3.04 10.10
C GLN A 26 6.38 -4.14 9.06
N GLY A 27 7.33 -5.08 8.96
CA GLY A 27 7.29 -6.19 8.02
C GLY A 27 8.65 -6.43 7.38
N ARG A 28 8.73 -7.46 6.53
CA ARG A 28 9.90 -7.71 5.68
C ARG A 28 9.85 -6.75 4.49
N ASN A 29 10.78 -5.80 4.44
CA ASN A 29 10.93 -4.95 3.27
C ASN A 29 11.41 -5.79 2.06
N ILE A 30 10.77 -5.60 0.91
CA ILE A 30 11.05 -6.36 -0.32
C ILE A 30 11.83 -5.56 -1.37
N ASP A 31 12.20 -4.31 -1.09
CA ASP A 31 12.79 -3.39 -2.08
C ASP A 31 14.21 -3.77 -2.51
N GLY A 32 14.88 -4.65 -1.75
CA GLY A 32 16.21 -5.17 -2.08
C GLY A 32 16.21 -6.36 -3.04
N ALA A 33 15.07 -6.72 -3.62
CA ALA A 33 14.98 -7.82 -4.58
C ALA A 33 15.69 -7.46 -5.90
N ASP A 34 16.44 -8.41 -6.46
CA ASP A 34 17.13 -8.25 -7.74
C ASP A 34 16.15 -8.52 -8.88
N ILE A 35 15.56 -7.46 -9.44
CA ILE A 35 14.52 -7.55 -10.47
C ILE A 35 14.85 -6.71 -11.69
N GLU A 36 14.46 -7.22 -12.86
CA GLU A 36 14.40 -6.43 -14.09
C GLU A 36 13.05 -5.72 -14.20
N ILE A 37 13.07 -4.40 -14.36
CA ILE A 37 11.84 -3.61 -14.57
C ILE A 37 11.50 -3.55 -16.06
N THR A 38 10.45 -4.28 -16.45
CA THR A 38 10.03 -4.40 -17.85
C THR A 38 8.91 -3.45 -18.25
N THR A 39 8.20 -2.85 -17.27
CA THR A 39 7.06 -1.94 -17.52
C THR A 39 6.86 -0.94 -16.39
N TYR A 40 6.33 0.24 -16.74
CA TYR A 40 5.86 1.27 -15.81
C TYR A 40 4.36 1.57 -15.96
N LYS A 41 3.63 0.65 -16.61
CA LYS A 41 2.16 0.64 -16.67
C LYS A 41 1.64 -0.46 -15.78
N PRO A 42 0.47 -0.29 -15.10
CA PRO A 42 -0.11 -1.31 -14.25
C PRO A 42 -0.18 -2.67 -14.94
N ALA A 43 0.46 -3.67 -14.34
CA ALA A 43 0.62 -5.01 -14.91
C ALA A 43 0.24 -6.09 -13.87
N PRO A 44 -1.05 -6.27 -13.55
CA PRO A 44 -1.51 -7.26 -12.57
C PRO A 44 -1.11 -8.70 -12.91
N GLU A 45 -0.89 -9.00 -14.18
CA GLU A 45 -0.40 -10.30 -14.67
C GLU A 45 1.01 -10.67 -14.17
N LEU A 46 1.77 -9.71 -13.63
CA LEU A 46 3.05 -10.00 -12.98
C LEU A 46 2.88 -10.75 -11.65
N LEU A 47 1.75 -10.55 -10.96
CA LEU A 47 1.50 -11.13 -9.64
C LEU A 47 1.39 -12.66 -9.71
N ARG A 48 2.14 -13.34 -8.86
CA ARG A 48 2.14 -14.80 -8.75
C ARG A 48 2.56 -15.25 -7.35
N CYS A 49 2.26 -16.51 -7.05
CA CYS A 49 2.72 -17.18 -5.84
C CYS A 49 3.91 -18.11 -6.15
N THR A 50 4.74 -18.35 -5.14
CA THR A 50 5.80 -19.37 -5.20
C THR A 50 5.17 -20.75 -5.30
N ALA A 51 5.69 -21.60 -6.19
CA ALA A 51 5.17 -22.95 -6.39
C ALA A 51 5.50 -23.88 -5.19
N GLY A 52 4.56 -24.74 -4.82
CA GLY A 52 4.79 -25.88 -3.92
C GLY A 52 5.05 -25.54 -2.45
N GLY A 53 4.81 -24.31 -2.01
CA GLY A 53 4.96 -23.90 -0.61
C GLY A 53 3.67 -24.03 0.20
N ASP A 54 3.82 -24.27 1.50
CA ASP A 54 2.71 -24.18 2.45
C ASP A 54 2.11 -22.76 2.52
N ALA A 55 0.88 -22.67 3.00
CA ALA A 55 0.28 -21.38 3.31
C ALA A 55 1.08 -20.67 4.42
N VAL A 56 1.32 -19.38 4.24
CA VAL A 56 2.10 -18.55 5.16
C VAL A 56 1.24 -17.45 5.73
N THR A 57 1.65 -16.90 6.87
CA THR A 57 1.16 -15.61 7.36
C THR A 57 2.38 -14.70 7.48
N GLU A 58 2.44 -13.67 6.66
CA GLU A 58 3.56 -12.73 6.68
C GLU A 58 3.12 -11.29 6.41
N THR A 59 4.03 -10.37 6.71
CA THR A 59 3.87 -8.93 6.45
C THR A 59 5.02 -8.48 5.57
N LEU A 60 4.71 -7.96 4.39
CA LEU A 60 5.65 -7.43 3.42
C LEU A 60 5.51 -5.91 3.37
N THR A 61 6.61 -5.20 3.15
CA THR A 61 6.62 -3.75 2.99
C THR A 61 7.44 -3.31 1.78
N SER A 62 7.08 -2.16 1.22
CA SER A 62 7.86 -1.51 0.16
C SER A 62 7.78 0.01 0.31
N ASP A 63 8.89 0.71 0.18
CA ASP A 63 8.97 2.18 0.17
C ASP A 63 9.00 2.74 -1.27
N LEU A 64 8.89 1.86 -2.27
CA LEU A 64 9.01 2.19 -3.69
C LEU A 64 7.67 2.47 -4.39
N LEU A 65 6.56 2.48 -3.65
CA LEU A 65 5.26 2.85 -4.21
C LEU A 65 5.30 4.29 -4.69
N LYS A 66 5.02 4.46 -5.99
CA LYS A 66 4.82 5.74 -6.62
C LYS A 66 3.69 5.63 -7.63
N SER A 67 2.81 6.63 -7.68
CA SER A 67 1.84 6.85 -8.75
C SER A 67 1.89 8.32 -9.17
N ASN A 68 0.89 8.79 -9.92
CA ASN A 68 0.72 10.19 -10.26
C ASN A 68 -0.72 10.64 -9.91
N CYS A 69 -0.84 11.88 -9.47
CA CYS A 69 -2.14 12.49 -9.20
C CYS A 69 -2.90 12.67 -10.52
N PRO A 70 -4.13 12.14 -10.67
CA PRO A 70 -4.86 12.19 -11.95
C PRO A 70 -5.24 13.61 -12.39
N VAL A 71 -5.29 14.57 -11.45
CA VAL A 71 -5.66 15.96 -11.71
C VAL A 71 -4.46 16.80 -12.15
N THR A 72 -3.30 16.60 -11.52
CA THR A 72 -2.13 17.50 -11.68
C THR A 72 -0.96 16.85 -12.43
N GLY A 73 -0.98 15.53 -12.58
CA GLY A 73 0.14 14.74 -13.11
C GLY A 73 1.38 14.70 -12.20
N GLN A 74 1.33 15.35 -11.03
CA GLN A 74 2.45 15.36 -10.11
C GLN A 74 2.65 13.98 -9.46
N PRO A 75 3.90 13.65 -9.06
CA PRO A 75 4.19 12.34 -8.47
C PRO A 75 3.61 12.21 -7.07
N ASP A 76 3.03 11.05 -6.78
CA ASP A 76 2.61 10.63 -5.45
C ASP A 76 3.58 9.57 -4.93
N TRP A 77 4.12 9.77 -3.74
CA TRP A 77 5.07 8.85 -3.10
C TRP A 77 4.42 8.20 -1.90
N GLY A 78 4.64 6.90 -1.71
CA GLY A 78 4.10 6.20 -0.56
C GLY A 78 4.96 5.03 -0.10
N SER A 79 4.67 4.59 1.11
CA SER A 79 5.13 3.29 1.64
C SER A 79 3.92 2.36 1.71
N LEU A 80 4.11 1.10 1.34
CA LEU A 80 3.10 0.05 1.26
C LEU A 80 3.37 -1.03 2.30
N GLN A 81 2.32 -1.53 2.95
CA GLN A 81 2.33 -2.72 3.79
C GLN A 81 1.26 -3.68 3.28
N ILE A 82 1.65 -4.94 3.09
CA ILE A 82 0.76 -6.03 2.71
C ILE A 82 0.86 -7.11 3.79
N ARG A 83 -0.24 -7.35 4.50
CA ARG A 83 -0.39 -8.43 5.48
C ARG A 83 -1.31 -9.46 4.88
N TYR A 84 -0.91 -10.72 4.85
CA TYR A 84 -1.74 -11.76 4.25
C TYR A 84 -1.55 -13.12 4.91
N THR A 85 -2.57 -13.95 4.77
CA THR A 85 -2.51 -15.40 5.01
C THR A 85 -2.93 -16.12 3.74
N GLY A 86 -2.12 -17.06 3.26
CA GLY A 86 -2.40 -17.80 2.02
C GLY A 86 -1.16 -18.34 1.34
N PRO A 87 -1.24 -18.74 0.06
CA PRO A 87 -0.08 -19.16 -0.72
C PRO A 87 1.00 -18.06 -0.72
N ARG A 88 2.27 -18.45 -0.53
CA ARG A 88 3.38 -17.49 -0.46
C ARG A 88 3.48 -16.67 -1.75
N ILE A 89 3.34 -15.36 -1.64
CA ILE A 89 3.51 -14.43 -2.76
C ILE A 89 5.00 -14.37 -3.14
N ASP A 90 5.28 -14.42 -4.45
CA ASP A 90 6.63 -14.19 -4.99
C ASP A 90 6.98 -12.71 -4.82
N THR A 91 8.02 -12.41 -4.04
CA THR A 91 8.38 -11.02 -3.70
C THR A 91 9.00 -10.24 -4.85
N GLU A 92 9.68 -10.90 -5.77
CA GLU A 92 10.21 -10.25 -6.98
C GLU A 92 9.07 -9.82 -7.89
N ALA A 93 8.12 -10.74 -8.11
CA ALA A 93 6.90 -10.48 -8.86
C ALA A 93 6.06 -9.35 -8.23
N LEU A 94 5.88 -9.38 -6.91
CA LEU A 94 5.16 -8.34 -6.19
C LEU A 94 5.87 -6.98 -6.29
N LEU A 95 7.19 -6.93 -6.14
CA LEU A 95 7.93 -5.68 -6.28
C LEU A 95 7.83 -5.13 -7.71
N ALA A 96 7.97 -5.97 -8.73
CA ALA A 96 7.79 -5.58 -10.12
C ALA A 96 6.38 -5.00 -10.37
N TYR A 97 5.34 -5.63 -9.81
CA TYR A 97 3.97 -5.11 -9.84
C TYR A 97 3.85 -3.73 -9.17
N ILE A 98 4.42 -3.54 -7.96
CA ILE A 98 4.39 -2.24 -7.26
C ILE A 98 5.07 -1.16 -8.11
N VAL A 99 6.23 -1.47 -8.72
CA VAL A 99 6.95 -0.55 -9.59
C VAL A 99 6.20 -0.30 -10.91
N SER A 100 5.37 -1.23 -11.38
CA SER A 100 4.54 -1.04 -12.57
C SER A 100 3.54 0.12 -12.42
N LEU A 101 3.20 0.51 -11.18
CA LEU A 101 2.29 1.63 -10.89
C LEU A 101 2.94 3.02 -11.07
N ARG A 102 4.26 3.09 -11.34
CA ARG A 102 5.06 4.33 -11.29
C ARG A 102 4.55 5.48 -12.16
N GLN A 103 3.92 5.18 -13.30
CA GLN A 103 3.33 6.18 -14.20
C GLN A 103 1.80 6.14 -14.22
N HIS A 104 1.17 5.37 -13.33
CA HIS A 104 -0.28 5.26 -13.26
C HIS A 104 -0.89 6.53 -12.65
N ASN A 105 -1.91 7.08 -13.32
CA ASN A 105 -2.68 8.21 -12.83
C ASN A 105 -3.88 7.71 -12.05
N GLU A 106 -3.85 7.82 -10.72
CA GLU A 106 -4.93 7.30 -9.86
C GLU A 106 -4.89 7.94 -8.48
N PHE A 107 -6.07 8.10 -7.86
CA PHE A 107 -6.15 8.57 -6.47
C PHE A 107 -5.57 7.53 -5.50
N HIS A 108 -5.09 7.98 -4.34
CA HIS A 108 -4.40 7.11 -3.38
C HIS A 108 -5.29 5.95 -2.92
N GLU A 109 -6.56 6.26 -2.68
CA GLU A 109 -7.60 5.32 -2.24
C GLU A 109 -7.87 4.24 -3.29
N HIS A 110 -8.06 4.65 -4.54
CA HIS A 110 -8.27 3.73 -5.65
C HIS A 110 -7.03 2.90 -5.97
N CYS A 111 -5.84 3.48 -5.85
CA CYS A 111 -4.58 2.75 -6.03
C CYS A 111 -4.47 1.59 -5.02
N VAL A 112 -4.82 1.82 -3.75
CA VAL A 112 -4.84 0.76 -2.72
C VAL A 112 -5.96 -0.27 -2.96
N GLU A 113 -7.16 0.17 -3.35
CA GLU A 113 -8.26 -0.74 -3.74
C GLU A 113 -7.84 -1.65 -4.89
N LYS A 114 -7.19 -1.09 -5.91
CA LYS A 114 -6.68 -1.82 -7.06
C LYS A 114 -5.66 -2.87 -6.66
N MET A 115 -4.66 -2.49 -5.86
CA MET A 115 -3.67 -3.44 -5.35
C MET A 115 -4.31 -4.57 -4.54
N TYR A 116 -5.30 -4.24 -3.70
CA TYR A 116 -6.06 -5.24 -2.95
C TYR A 116 -6.75 -6.24 -3.89
N CYS A 117 -7.52 -5.76 -4.87
CA CYS A 117 -8.23 -6.60 -5.83
C CYS A 117 -7.28 -7.45 -6.69
N ASP A 118 -6.21 -6.85 -7.21
CA ASP A 118 -5.23 -7.54 -8.06
C ASP A 118 -4.54 -8.68 -7.28
N ILE A 119 -4.08 -8.43 -6.05
CA ILE A 119 -3.47 -9.45 -5.18
C ILE A 119 -4.49 -10.53 -4.79
N TRP A 120 -5.71 -10.13 -4.45
CA TRP A 120 -6.77 -11.09 -4.09
C TRP A 120 -7.06 -12.07 -5.22
N ASN A 121 -7.17 -11.58 -6.45
CA ASN A 121 -7.48 -12.39 -7.61
C ASN A 121 -6.32 -13.29 -8.04
N ALA A 122 -5.08 -12.76 -8.04
CA ALA A 122 -3.90 -13.49 -8.48
C ALA A 122 -3.45 -14.54 -7.45
N CYS A 123 -3.44 -14.17 -6.16
CA CYS A 123 -2.83 -14.98 -5.10
C CYS A 123 -3.84 -15.76 -4.26
N ARG A 124 -5.14 -15.42 -4.34
CA ARG A 124 -6.24 -16.05 -3.61
C ARG A 124 -5.93 -16.29 -2.11
N PRO A 125 -5.48 -15.26 -1.38
CA PRO A 125 -5.23 -15.40 0.05
C PRO A 125 -6.55 -15.68 0.79
N THR A 126 -6.45 -16.31 1.97
CA THR A 126 -7.59 -16.47 2.88
C THR A 126 -7.82 -15.21 3.72
N SER A 127 -6.80 -14.37 3.88
CA SER A 127 -6.87 -13.06 4.53
C SER A 127 -5.92 -12.09 3.85
N LEU A 128 -6.36 -10.86 3.60
CA LEU A 128 -5.55 -9.82 2.97
C LEU A 128 -5.83 -8.47 3.61
N PHE A 129 -4.76 -7.73 3.85
CA PHE A 129 -4.78 -6.32 4.22
C PHE A 129 -3.70 -5.58 3.43
N VAL A 130 -4.11 -4.53 2.72
CA VAL A 130 -3.24 -3.65 1.95
C VAL A 130 -3.37 -2.25 2.52
N TYR A 131 -2.25 -1.65 2.89
CA TYR A 131 -2.20 -0.33 3.52
C TYR A 131 -1.08 0.50 2.92
N ALA A 132 -1.41 1.70 2.45
CA ALA A 132 -0.43 2.66 1.98
C ALA A 132 -0.42 3.91 2.86
N ARG A 133 0.77 4.50 3.00
CA ARG A 133 0.99 5.79 3.66
C ARG A 133 1.68 6.73 2.70
N TYR A 134 0.94 7.69 2.17
CA TYR A 134 1.45 8.63 1.18
C TYR A 134 2.06 9.85 1.84
N THR A 135 3.04 10.47 1.16
CA THR A 135 3.57 11.78 1.56
C THR A 135 2.54 12.87 1.37
N ARG A 136 2.54 13.89 2.23
CA ARG A 136 1.54 14.97 2.18
C ARG A 136 1.55 15.78 0.89
N ARG A 137 0.37 16.33 0.55
CA ARG A 137 0.17 17.44 -0.41
C ARG A 137 -0.58 18.56 0.29
N GLY A 138 -0.12 19.80 0.16
CA GLY A 138 -0.81 20.96 0.76
C GLY A 138 -1.01 20.85 2.28
N GLY A 139 -0.13 20.16 2.99
CA GLY A 139 -0.23 19.95 4.44
C GLY A 139 -1.03 18.73 4.89
N LEU A 140 -1.68 18.00 3.98
CA LEU A 140 -2.53 16.84 4.28
C LEU A 140 -1.96 15.58 3.64
N ASP A 141 -1.90 14.47 4.38
CA ASP A 141 -1.61 13.14 3.83
C ASP A 141 -2.85 12.24 3.88
N ILE A 142 -2.84 11.19 3.05
CA ILE A 142 -3.91 10.19 2.98
C ILE A 142 -3.26 8.82 3.16
N ASN A 143 -3.82 8.02 4.07
CA ASN A 143 -3.27 6.72 4.45
C ASN A 143 -4.32 5.61 4.22
N PRO A 144 -4.64 5.28 2.95
CA PRO A 144 -5.72 4.35 2.64
C PRO A 144 -5.33 2.91 2.98
N TRP A 145 -6.28 2.17 3.54
CA TRP A 145 -6.18 0.74 3.74
C TRP A 145 -7.45 0.01 3.29
N ARG A 146 -7.28 -1.27 2.93
CA ARG A 146 -8.36 -2.23 2.65
C ARG A 146 -8.03 -3.58 3.27
N ALA A 147 -9.04 -4.25 3.81
CA ALA A 147 -8.89 -5.47 4.58
C ALA A 147 -10.05 -6.44 4.30
N SER A 148 -9.77 -7.74 4.28
CA SER A 148 -10.81 -8.78 4.26
C SER A 148 -11.49 -9.02 5.62
N GLY A 149 -11.00 -8.37 6.69
CA GLY A 149 -11.55 -8.50 8.03
C GLY A 149 -11.01 -7.44 8.99
N PRO A 150 -11.46 -7.43 10.26
CA PRO A 150 -11.01 -6.46 11.26
C PRO A 150 -9.50 -6.52 11.48
N VAL A 151 -8.85 -5.36 11.48
CA VAL A 151 -7.40 -5.26 11.60
C VAL A 151 -7.02 -3.99 12.35
N PRO A 152 -6.11 -4.06 13.35
CA PRO A 152 -5.56 -2.85 13.96
C PRO A 152 -4.65 -2.14 12.95
N VAL A 153 -4.84 -0.83 12.81
CA VAL A 153 -4.05 0.03 11.92
C VAL A 153 -3.26 1.04 12.76
N SER A 154 -1.93 0.99 12.65
CA SER A 154 -1.05 1.96 13.29
C SER A 154 -1.15 3.32 12.59
N GLN A 155 -1.28 4.39 13.38
CA GLN A 155 -1.33 5.77 12.89
C GLN A 155 0.04 6.49 12.95
N VAL A 156 1.11 5.80 13.38
CA VAL A 156 2.47 6.38 13.49
C VAL A 156 3.00 6.78 12.12
N ARG A 157 3.49 8.02 11.99
CA ARG A 157 3.98 8.58 10.72
C ARG A 157 5.19 7.81 10.20
N THR A 158 5.30 7.60 8.89
CA THR A 158 6.54 7.08 8.28
C THR A 158 7.56 8.21 8.10
N PRO A 159 8.85 7.90 7.90
CA PRO A 159 9.91 8.92 7.80
C PRO A 159 9.72 9.97 6.69
N ARG A 160 8.92 9.69 5.65
CA ARG A 160 8.71 10.59 4.50
C ARG A 160 7.40 11.37 4.54
N GLN A 161 6.50 11.09 5.50
CA GLN A 161 5.22 11.82 5.62
C GLN A 161 5.42 13.26 6.09
#